data_AF-A0A955XJ57-F1
#
_entry.id   AF-A0A955XJ57-F1
#
_cell.length_a   1.000
_cell.length_b   1.000
_cell.length_c   1.000
_cell.angle_alpha   90.00
_cell.angle_beta   90.00
_cell.angle_gamma   90.00
#
_symmetry.space_group_name_H-M   'P 1'
#
loop_
_entity.id
_entity.type
_entity.pdbx_description
1 polymer ?
#
loop_
_entity_poly.entity_id
_entity_poly.type
_entity_poly.pdbx_seq_one_letter_code
_entity_poly.pdbx_strand_id
1 'polypeptide(L)'
;VLCYERTPRTMRDEVWRFLCGLVDRVAERWQEPDQGPWELRKPASHHVYSKLFCWVAFDRALRLARSEHLPADFDAWERAHAAIREAILTRGYDTQQHAFVQAFDAPVLDASVLALPLAGLLPAHDPRVRSTVARLRERLSVDGLMYRYREDDGLDGHDSTFTLCSFWLVRVLARAGQQDEARAIFERILAHANDVGLLSEQIDPTRGALLGNFPQGFAHLGLIRAALDLDGGGDV
;
A
#
# COMPACT_ATOMS: atom_id res chain seq x y z
N VAL A 1 11.04 -3.78 -11.86
CA VAL A 1 10.94 -4.96 -12.77
C VAL A 1 9.87 -5.90 -12.23
N LEU A 2 9.02 -6.48 -13.08
CA LEU A 2 8.06 -7.52 -12.66
C LEU A 2 8.85 -8.77 -12.22
N CYS A 3 8.44 -9.46 -11.15
CA CYS A 3 9.14 -10.69 -10.74
C CYS A 3 9.28 -11.70 -11.88
N TYR A 4 8.28 -11.72 -12.78
CA TYR A 4 8.26 -12.57 -13.96
C TYR A 4 9.45 -12.27 -14.91
N GLU A 5 9.82 -11.01 -15.14
CA GLU A 5 10.94 -10.60 -16.00
C GLU A 5 12.31 -11.11 -15.50
N ARG A 6 12.42 -11.55 -14.24
CA ARG A 6 13.65 -12.13 -13.66
C ARG A 6 13.70 -13.65 -13.70
N THR A 7 12.63 -14.29 -14.13
CA THR A 7 12.56 -15.75 -14.24
C THR A 7 12.68 -16.13 -15.70
N PRO A 8 13.60 -17.03 -16.09
CA PRO A 8 13.78 -17.47 -17.47
C PRO A 8 12.67 -18.43 -17.92
N ARG A 9 11.40 -18.09 -17.70
CA ARG A 9 10.25 -18.89 -18.09
C ARG A 9 9.35 -18.10 -19.02
N THR A 10 9.01 -18.69 -20.16
CA THR A 10 8.01 -18.18 -21.10
C THR A 10 6.61 -18.31 -20.49
N MET A 11 5.74 -17.33 -20.78
CA MET A 11 4.39 -17.26 -20.26
C MET A 11 3.58 -18.37 -20.93
N ARG A 12 3.02 -19.28 -20.15
CA ARG A 12 2.12 -20.29 -20.69
C ARG A 12 0.79 -19.65 -21.06
N ASP A 13 0.24 -19.96 -22.22
CA ASP A 13 -1.04 -19.44 -22.71
C ASP A 13 -2.21 -19.63 -21.72
N GLU A 14 -2.19 -20.74 -20.97
CA GLU A 14 -3.17 -21.03 -19.93
C GLU A 14 -3.11 -20.02 -18.78
N VAL A 15 -1.89 -19.68 -18.34
CA VAL A 15 -1.65 -18.70 -17.28
C VAL A 15 -2.02 -17.31 -17.78
N TRP A 16 -1.66 -16.99 -19.03
CA TRP A 16 -2.02 -15.70 -19.61
C TRP A 16 -3.53 -15.50 -19.72
N ARG A 17 -4.26 -16.49 -20.28
CA ARG A 17 -5.73 -16.44 -20.36
C ARG A 17 -6.38 -16.30 -18.98
N PHE A 18 -5.84 -16.98 -17.97
CA PHE A 18 -6.30 -16.82 -16.59
C PHE A 18 -6.10 -15.39 -16.07
N LEU A 19 -4.91 -14.80 -16.30
CA LEU A 19 -4.63 -13.42 -15.92
C LEU A 19 -5.54 -12.42 -16.66
N CYS A 20 -5.77 -12.59 -17.97
CA CYS A 20 -6.72 -11.78 -18.73
C CYS A 20 -8.12 -11.84 -18.09
N GLY A 21 -8.62 -13.03 -17.77
CA GLY A 21 -9.92 -13.19 -17.12
C GLY A 21 -10.03 -12.49 -15.76
N LEU A 22 -8.94 -12.40 -14.99
CA LEU A 22 -8.90 -11.62 -13.76
C LEU A 22 -8.95 -10.11 -14.04
N VAL A 23 -8.17 -9.62 -15.01
CA VAL A 23 -8.12 -8.20 -15.37
C VAL A 23 -9.44 -7.72 -15.96
N ASP A 24 -10.08 -8.53 -16.80
CA ASP A 24 -11.40 -8.23 -17.37
C ASP A 24 -12.46 -8.15 -16.27
N ARG A 25 -12.40 -9.04 -15.26
CA ARG A 25 -13.27 -8.95 -14.09
C ARG A 25 -13.05 -7.67 -13.28
N VAL A 26 -11.81 -7.21 -13.17
CA VAL A 26 -11.50 -5.91 -12.54
C VAL A 26 -12.09 -4.77 -13.38
N ALA A 27 -12.04 -4.84 -14.71
CA ALA A 27 -12.64 -3.83 -15.61
C ALA A 27 -14.14 -3.69 -15.38
N GLU A 28 -14.83 -4.81 -15.21
CA GLU A 28 -16.27 -4.86 -14.93
C GLU A 28 -16.64 -4.28 -13.57
N ARG A 29 -15.80 -4.49 -12.54
CA ARG A 29 -16.21 -4.33 -11.14
C ARG A 29 -15.46 -3.27 -10.34
N TRP A 30 -14.43 -2.63 -10.87
CA TRP A 30 -13.64 -1.67 -10.07
C TRP A 30 -14.49 -0.51 -9.54
N GLN A 31 -15.63 -0.20 -10.15
CA GLN A 31 -16.57 0.82 -9.72
C GLN A 31 -17.51 0.37 -8.59
N GLU A 32 -17.49 -0.89 -8.17
CA GLU A 32 -18.27 -1.37 -7.03
C GLU A 32 -17.60 -0.93 -5.71
N PRO A 33 -18.36 -0.60 -4.65
CA PRO A 33 -17.79 -0.36 -3.32
C PRO A 33 -17.36 -1.68 -2.63
N ASP A 34 -16.42 -1.59 -1.70
CA ASP A 34 -15.87 -2.74 -0.95
C ASP A 34 -15.61 -2.38 0.53
N GLN A 35 -14.97 -3.27 1.29
CA GLN A 35 -14.69 -3.10 2.73
C GLN A 35 -13.24 -2.69 3.06
N GLY A 36 -12.46 -2.36 2.03
CA GLY A 36 -11.07 -1.93 2.18
C GLY A 36 -10.12 -3.05 2.65
N PRO A 37 -8.83 -2.73 2.85
CA PRO A 37 -7.82 -3.69 3.30
C PRO A 37 -8.01 -4.16 4.74
N TRP A 38 -8.81 -3.44 5.52
CA TRP A 38 -9.01 -3.66 6.95
C TRP A 38 -10.32 -4.40 7.26
N GLU A 39 -11.11 -4.72 6.23
CA GLU A 39 -12.42 -5.35 6.37
C GLU A 39 -13.34 -4.61 7.36
N LEU A 40 -13.49 -3.29 7.20
CA LEU A 40 -14.23 -2.46 8.15
C LEU A 40 -15.65 -2.98 8.37
N ARG A 41 -16.19 -2.88 9.60
CA ARG A 41 -17.57 -3.30 9.90
C ARG A 41 -18.54 -2.14 9.66
N LYS A 42 -18.48 -1.58 8.45
CA LYS A 42 -19.25 -0.41 7.99
C LYS A 42 -19.91 -0.68 6.63
N PRO A 43 -20.83 0.20 6.18
CA PRO A 43 -21.29 0.16 4.79
C PRO A 43 -20.10 0.24 3.83
N ALA A 44 -20.18 -0.51 2.73
CA ALA A 44 -19.12 -0.56 1.73
C ALA A 44 -18.87 0.83 1.12
N SER A 45 -17.60 1.12 0.80
CA SER A 45 -17.17 2.40 0.22
C SER A 45 -16.13 2.21 -0.90
N HIS A 46 -15.79 3.29 -1.61
CA HIS A 46 -14.73 3.27 -2.61
C HIS A 46 -13.37 3.55 -1.97
N HIS A 47 -12.80 2.54 -1.31
CA HIS A 47 -11.51 2.65 -0.65
C HIS A 47 -10.37 2.93 -1.64
N VAL A 48 -9.54 3.93 -1.34
CA VAL A 48 -8.42 4.33 -2.20
C VAL A 48 -7.44 3.16 -2.38
N TYR A 49 -7.18 2.39 -1.33
CA TYR A 49 -6.34 1.19 -1.41
C TYR A 49 -6.91 0.15 -2.38
N SER A 50 -8.21 -0.14 -2.31
CA SER A 50 -8.85 -1.12 -3.19
C SER A 50 -8.83 -0.66 -4.65
N LYS A 51 -9.08 0.63 -4.91
CA LYS A 51 -8.98 1.20 -6.26
C LYS A 51 -7.55 1.21 -6.77
N LEU A 52 -6.57 1.46 -5.91
CA LEU A 52 -5.15 1.33 -6.25
C LEU A 52 -4.81 -0.08 -6.73
N PHE A 53 -5.27 -1.14 -6.05
CA PHE A 53 -4.96 -2.50 -6.49
C PHE A 53 -5.73 -2.94 -7.75
N CYS A 54 -6.90 -2.35 -8.02
CA CYS A 54 -7.53 -2.44 -9.34
C CYS A 54 -6.66 -1.79 -10.42
N TRP A 55 -6.10 -0.60 -10.16
CA TRP A 55 -5.17 0.07 -11.05
C TRP A 55 -3.88 -0.75 -11.28
N VAL A 56 -3.30 -1.33 -10.21
CA VAL A 56 -2.12 -2.20 -10.30
C VAL A 56 -2.39 -3.41 -11.19
N ALA A 57 -3.57 -4.02 -11.13
CA ALA A 57 -3.91 -5.15 -11.99
C ALA A 57 -3.72 -4.80 -13.47
N PHE A 58 -4.25 -3.66 -13.92
CA PHE A 58 -4.04 -3.19 -15.28
C PHE A 58 -2.60 -2.78 -15.56
N ASP A 59 -1.95 -2.02 -14.66
CA ASP A 59 -0.55 -1.57 -14.84
C ASP A 59 0.37 -2.77 -15.08
N ARG A 60 0.22 -3.84 -14.28
CA ARG A 60 1.06 -5.04 -14.41
C ARG A 60 0.68 -5.90 -15.60
N ALA A 61 -0.60 -6.03 -15.93
CA ALA A 61 -1.05 -6.77 -17.09
C ALA A 61 -0.61 -6.11 -18.42
N LEU A 62 -0.71 -4.77 -18.52
CA LEU A 62 -0.25 -4.01 -19.68
C LEU A 62 1.27 -4.11 -19.87
N ARG A 63 2.05 -3.99 -18.79
CA ARG A 63 3.51 -4.17 -18.85
C ARG A 63 3.89 -5.57 -19.33
N LEU A 64 3.27 -6.58 -18.73
CA LEU A 64 3.52 -7.98 -19.07
C LEU A 64 3.12 -8.30 -20.52
N ALA A 65 1.96 -7.83 -20.97
CA ALA A 65 1.50 -8.03 -22.35
C ALA A 65 2.47 -7.41 -23.36
N ARG A 66 2.98 -6.21 -23.07
CA ARG A 66 3.95 -5.52 -23.93
C ARG A 66 5.32 -6.19 -23.93
N SER A 67 5.86 -6.54 -22.75
CA SER A 67 7.21 -7.14 -22.65
C SER A 67 7.28 -8.51 -23.31
N GLU A 68 6.22 -9.30 -23.19
CA GLU A 68 6.14 -10.68 -23.70
C GLU A 68 5.39 -10.79 -25.04
N HIS A 69 4.98 -9.67 -25.63
CA HIS A 69 4.21 -9.63 -26.89
C HIS A 69 2.93 -10.50 -26.85
N LEU A 70 2.23 -10.50 -25.71
CA LEU A 70 1.04 -11.30 -25.49
C LEU A 70 -0.23 -10.59 -26.00
N PRO A 71 -1.22 -11.33 -26.51
CA PRO A 71 -2.47 -10.74 -26.97
C PRO A 71 -3.28 -10.17 -25.81
N ALA A 72 -3.75 -8.93 -25.94
CA ALA A 72 -4.59 -8.24 -24.96
C ALA A 72 -5.53 -7.24 -25.65
N ASP A 73 -6.64 -6.91 -25.01
CA ASP A 73 -7.44 -5.73 -25.37
C ASP A 73 -6.77 -4.48 -24.78
N PHE A 74 -5.68 -4.05 -25.41
CA PHE A 74 -4.89 -2.90 -24.97
C PHE A 74 -5.74 -1.64 -24.80
N ASP A 75 -6.63 -1.39 -25.76
CA ASP A 75 -7.51 -0.23 -25.77
C ASP A 75 -8.44 -0.21 -24.55
N ALA A 76 -9.10 -1.32 -24.22
CA ALA A 76 -9.97 -1.40 -23.05
C ALA A 76 -9.18 -1.28 -21.74
N TRP A 77 -8.06 -1.98 -21.63
CA TRP A 77 -7.23 -1.98 -20.43
C TRP A 77 -6.58 -0.62 -20.17
N GLU A 78 -6.12 0.08 -21.20
CA GLU A 78 -5.55 1.42 -21.09
C GLU A 78 -6.59 2.45 -20.65
N ARG A 79 -7.81 2.38 -21.19
CA ARG A 79 -8.92 3.23 -20.75
C ARG A 79 -9.27 3.00 -19.28
N ALA A 80 -9.41 1.74 -18.86
CA ALA A 80 -9.71 1.40 -17.47
C ALA A 80 -8.58 1.86 -16.52
N HIS A 81 -7.33 1.59 -16.90
CA HIS A 81 -6.13 2.03 -16.18
C HIS A 81 -6.10 3.56 -15.99
N ALA A 82 -6.38 4.33 -17.05
CA ALA A 82 -6.44 5.79 -16.99
C ALA A 82 -7.60 6.28 -16.11
N ALA A 83 -8.80 5.70 -16.26
CA ALA A 83 -9.99 6.09 -15.51
C ALA A 83 -9.82 5.85 -14.00
N ILE A 84 -9.25 4.72 -13.59
CA ILE A 84 -9.00 4.43 -12.17
C ILE A 84 -7.98 5.42 -11.59
N ARG A 85 -6.90 5.70 -12.34
CA ARG A 85 -5.89 6.69 -11.92
C ARG A 85 -6.52 8.06 -11.72
N GLU A 86 -7.33 8.52 -12.67
CA GLU A 86 -8.03 9.79 -12.57
C GLU A 86 -8.95 9.82 -11.34
N ALA A 87 -9.75 8.78 -11.13
CA ALA A 87 -10.63 8.68 -9.96
C ALA A 87 -9.86 8.75 -8.63
N ILE A 88 -8.73 8.04 -8.50
CA ILE A 88 -7.90 8.10 -7.29
C ILE A 88 -7.36 9.51 -7.06
N LEU A 89 -6.85 10.16 -8.10
CA LEU A 89 -6.21 11.47 -7.96
C LEU A 89 -7.19 12.62 -7.73
N THR A 90 -8.44 12.47 -8.17
CA THR A 90 -9.48 13.51 -8.07
C THR A 90 -10.37 13.33 -6.84
N ARG A 91 -10.78 12.09 -6.54
CA ARG A 91 -11.72 11.79 -5.45
C ARG A 91 -11.05 11.22 -4.21
N GLY A 92 -9.84 10.66 -4.35
CA GLY A 92 -9.07 10.11 -3.24
C GLY A 92 -8.14 11.12 -2.56
N TYR A 93 -7.98 12.33 -3.10
CA TYR A 93 -7.15 13.38 -2.53
C TYR A 93 -8.00 14.54 -1.99
N ASP A 94 -7.95 14.75 -0.68
CA ASP A 94 -8.64 15.84 -0.01
C ASP A 94 -7.76 17.11 -0.05
N THR A 95 -8.23 18.12 -0.80
CA THR A 95 -7.52 19.39 -0.97
C THR A 95 -7.55 20.28 0.26
N GLN A 96 -8.52 20.11 1.17
CA GLN A 96 -8.59 20.86 2.42
C GLN A 96 -7.61 20.31 3.45
N GLN A 97 -7.49 18.98 3.54
CA GLN A 97 -6.54 18.32 4.44
C GLN A 97 -5.12 18.23 3.87
N HIS A 98 -4.98 18.43 2.55
CA HIS A 98 -3.76 18.22 1.76
C HIS A 98 -3.23 16.77 1.88
N ALA A 99 -4.12 15.78 1.82
CA ALA A 99 -3.75 14.38 1.98
C ALA A 99 -4.65 13.44 1.16
N PHE A 100 -4.10 12.30 0.76
CA PHE A 100 -4.94 11.17 0.36
C PHE A 100 -5.70 10.61 1.56
N VAL A 101 -6.94 10.20 1.31
CA VAL A 101 -7.89 9.74 2.32
C VAL A 101 -8.23 8.25 2.16
N GLN A 102 -8.90 7.67 3.15
CA GLN A 102 -9.24 6.25 3.23
C GLN A 102 -10.11 5.79 2.06
N ALA A 103 -11.12 6.59 1.72
CA ALA A 103 -12.09 6.32 0.68
C ALA A 103 -12.46 7.59 -0.06
N PHE A 104 -12.95 7.45 -1.29
CA PHE A 104 -13.34 8.58 -2.12
C PHE A 104 -14.34 9.49 -1.42
N ASP A 105 -14.10 10.79 -1.52
CA ASP A 105 -14.99 11.84 -1.05
C ASP A 105 -15.25 11.80 0.48
N ALA A 106 -14.43 11.09 1.26
CA ALA A 106 -14.53 10.96 2.71
C ALA A 106 -13.29 11.54 3.41
N PRO A 107 -13.43 12.46 4.38
CA PRO A 107 -12.29 13.15 5.01
C PRO A 107 -11.58 12.31 6.09
N VAL A 108 -11.49 10.98 5.91
CA VAL A 108 -10.89 10.04 6.88
C VAL A 108 -9.46 9.72 6.48
N LEU A 109 -8.50 9.87 7.38
CA LEU A 109 -7.11 9.50 7.14
C LEU A 109 -6.88 8.01 7.40
N ASP A 110 -6.04 7.39 6.58
CA ASP A 110 -5.70 5.97 6.68
C ASP A 110 -4.29 5.70 6.14
N ALA A 111 -3.48 4.95 6.88
CA ALA A 111 -2.09 4.66 6.51
C ALA A 111 -1.97 3.79 5.24
N SER A 112 -3.04 3.11 4.81
CA SER A 112 -3.06 2.31 3.57
C SER A 112 -2.80 3.15 2.32
N VAL A 113 -3.04 4.47 2.35
CA VAL A 113 -2.71 5.35 1.21
C VAL A 113 -1.21 5.48 0.97
N LEU A 114 -0.35 5.10 1.94
CA LEU A 114 1.09 4.97 1.72
C LEU A 114 1.42 3.91 0.66
N ALA A 115 0.49 3.01 0.33
CA ALA A 115 0.63 2.09 -0.79
C ALA A 115 0.70 2.81 -2.15
N LEU A 116 0.12 4.03 -2.30
CA LEU A 116 0.09 4.77 -3.57
C LEU A 116 1.50 4.95 -4.18
N PRO A 117 2.49 5.52 -3.47
CA PRO A 117 3.86 5.59 -3.97
C PRO A 117 4.58 4.24 -4.00
N LEU A 118 4.26 3.32 -3.09
CA LEU A 118 4.92 2.01 -3.02
C LEU A 118 4.53 1.09 -4.19
N ALA A 119 3.32 1.26 -4.72
CA ALA A 119 2.80 0.55 -5.89
C ALA A 119 3.19 1.25 -7.22
N GLY A 120 3.67 2.49 -7.16
CA GLY A 120 4.13 3.26 -8.32
C GLY A 120 3.06 4.12 -9.00
N LEU A 121 1.92 4.42 -8.33
CA LEU A 121 0.91 5.32 -8.89
C LEU A 121 1.45 6.76 -9.00
N LEU A 122 2.22 7.18 -7.99
CA LEU A 122 2.90 8.46 -7.90
C LEU A 122 4.34 8.26 -7.41
N PRO A 123 5.30 9.11 -7.81
CA PRO A 123 6.62 9.07 -7.22
C PRO A 123 6.57 9.48 -5.74
N ALA A 124 7.48 8.93 -4.91
CA ALA A 124 7.52 9.25 -3.47
C ALA A 124 7.80 10.73 -3.18
N HIS A 125 8.41 11.46 -4.12
CA HIS A 125 8.66 12.91 -4.04
C HIS A 125 7.52 13.78 -4.58
N ASP A 126 6.41 13.19 -5.07
CA ASP A 126 5.23 13.96 -5.50
C ASP A 126 4.73 14.85 -4.33
N PRO A 127 4.42 16.13 -4.57
CA PRO A 127 3.96 17.04 -3.53
C PRO A 127 2.76 16.51 -2.73
N ARG A 128 1.83 15.79 -3.38
CA ARG A 128 0.66 15.19 -2.73
C ARG A 128 1.04 14.02 -1.85
N VAL A 129 2.04 13.23 -2.25
CA VAL A 129 2.57 12.14 -1.41
C VAL A 129 3.27 12.73 -0.19
N ARG A 130 4.11 13.75 -0.36
CA ARG A 130 4.81 14.42 0.74
C ARG A 130 3.86 15.04 1.76
N SER A 131 2.83 15.75 1.29
CA SER A 131 1.82 16.35 2.18
C SER A 131 1.00 15.29 2.90
N THR A 132 0.66 14.19 2.21
CA THR A 132 -0.01 13.03 2.81
C THR A 132 0.84 12.40 3.92
N VAL A 133 2.12 12.13 3.66
CA VAL A 133 3.04 11.58 4.67
C VAL A 133 3.13 12.50 5.88
N ALA A 134 3.30 13.81 5.66
CA ALA A 134 3.34 14.78 6.76
C ALA A 134 2.06 14.74 7.60
N ARG A 135 0.89 14.72 6.95
CA ARG A 135 -0.42 14.67 7.63
C ARG A 135 -0.63 13.36 8.40
N LEU A 136 -0.28 12.21 7.80
CA LEU A 136 -0.38 10.92 8.47
C LEU A 136 0.57 10.84 9.67
N ARG A 137 1.80 11.37 9.55
CA ARG A 137 2.74 11.41 10.68
C ARG A 137 2.21 12.25 11.84
N GLU A 138 1.62 13.41 11.55
CA GLU A 138 1.01 14.27 12.56
C GLU A 138 -0.16 13.59 13.28
N ARG A 139 -1.02 12.88 12.55
CA ARG A 139 -2.31 12.40 13.06
C ARG A 139 -2.31 10.95 13.52
N LEU A 140 -1.52 10.11 12.86
CA LEU A 140 -1.54 8.66 13.00
C LEU A 140 -0.20 8.09 13.49
N SER A 141 0.82 8.90 13.80
CA SER A 141 2.12 8.39 14.28
C SER A 141 2.41 8.73 15.73
N VAL A 142 3.06 7.80 16.42
CA VAL A 142 3.73 8.01 17.70
C VAL A 142 5.12 7.42 17.57
N ASP A 143 6.16 8.26 17.66
CA ASP A 143 7.56 7.87 17.52
C ASP A 143 7.83 6.95 16.31
N GLY A 144 7.25 7.25 15.15
CA GLY A 144 7.47 6.48 13.91
C GLY A 144 6.69 5.17 13.83
N LEU A 145 5.98 4.77 14.88
CA LEU A 145 4.97 3.72 14.83
C LEU A 145 3.66 4.32 14.28
N MET A 146 3.01 3.61 13.36
CA MET A 146 1.82 4.10 12.63
C MET A 146 0.57 3.33 12.99
N TYR A 147 -0.50 4.03 13.35
CA TYR A 147 -1.86 3.49 13.39
C TYR A 147 -2.39 3.24 11.98
N ARG A 148 -3.36 2.33 11.82
CA ARG A 148 -4.08 2.14 10.54
C ARG A 148 -4.91 3.37 10.21
N TYR A 149 -5.73 3.77 11.18
CA TYR A 149 -6.60 4.94 11.23
C TYR A 149 -6.87 5.24 12.71
N ARG A 150 -7.68 6.26 13.04
CA ARG A 150 -8.11 6.54 14.43
C ARG A 150 -9.62 6.67 14.60
N GLU A 151 -10.37 6.45 13.52
CA GLU A 151 -11.82 6.44 13.54
C GLU A 151 -12.35 5.10 14.09
N ASP A 152 -13.55 5.12 14.66
CA ASP A 152 -14.27 3.91 15.06
C ASP A 152 -14.47 2.98 13.85
N ASP A 153 -14.10 1.71 13.96
CA ASP A 153 -14.23 0.68 12.91
C ASP A 153 -15.30 -0.38 13.20
N GLY A 154 -16.03 -0.23 14.31
CA GLY A 154 -17.04 -1.17 14.78
C GLY A 154 -16.49 -2.39 15.52
N LEU A 155 -15.21 -2.38 15.94
CA LEU A 155 -14.62 -3.43 16.78
C LEU A 155 -14.44 -2.95 18.23
N ASP A 156 -14.66 -3.87 19.17
CA ASP A 156 -14.39 -3.63 20.59
C ASP A 156 -12.87 -3.69 20.87
N GLY A 157 -12.30 -2.65 21.46
CA GLY A 157 -10.91 -2.63 21.90
C GLY A 157 -10.25 -1.26 21.85
N HIS A 158 -9.00 -1.19 22.31
CA HIS A 158 -8.14 -0.03 22.08
C HIS A 158 -7.27 -0.32 20.87
N ASP A 159 -7.39 0.47 19.81
CA ASP A 159 -6.55 0.35 18.62
C ASP A 159 -5.09 0.64 18.99
N SER A 160 -4.17 -0.07 18.35
CA SER A 160 -2.73 0.09 18.55
C SER A 160 -2.04 0.39 17.21
N THR A 161 -0.74 0.68 17.24
CA THR A 161 0.00 0.85 15.99
C THR A 161 0.15 -0.48 15.26
N PHE A 162 0.20 -0.43 13.94
CA PHE A 162 0.22 -1.60 13.06
C PHE A 162 1.59 -1.69 12.39
N THR A 163 2.32 -2.77 12.67
CA THR A 163 3.73 -2.92 12.31
C THR A 163 3.97 -2.76 10.80
N LEU A 164 3.07 -3.29 9.96
CA LEU A 164 3.15 -3.13 8.50
C LEU A 164 3.04 -1.65 8.07
N CYS A 165 2.15 -0.87 8.70
CA CYS A 165 1.97 0.54 8.38
C CYS A 165 3.21 1.35 8.76
N SER A 166 3.86 1.01 9.89
CA SER A 166 5.14 1.61 10.29
C SER A 166 6.23 1.33 9.25
N PHE A 167 6.30 0.09 8.73
CA PHE A 167 7.22 -0.22 7.63
C PHE A 167 6.84 0.45 6.30
N TRP A 168 5.56 0.65 5.99
CA TRP A 168 5.18 1.46 4.82
C TRP A 168 5.69 2.89 4.93
N LEU A 169 5.62 3.51 6.12
CA LEU A 169 6.20 4.84 6.35
C LEU A 169 7.71 4.84 6.07
N VAL A 170 8.46 3.90 6.64
CA VAL A 170 9.92 3.75 6.39
C VAL A 170 10.19 3.67 4.88
N ARG A 171 9.46 2.81 4.17
CA ARG A 171 9.66 2.61 2.73
C ARG A 171 9.39 3.87 1.90
N VAL A 172 8.33 4.61 2.24
CA VAL A 172 8.01 5.86 1.54
C VAL A 172 9.09 6.92 1.81
N LEU A 173 9.56 7.05 3.04
CA LEU A 173 10.64 7.97 3.41
C LEU A 173 11.95 7.61 2.68
N ALA A 174 12.33 6.33 2.66
CA ALA A 174 13.52 5.86 1.95
C ALA A 174 13.45 6.20 0.44
N ARG A 175 12.31 5.92 -0.20
CA ARG A 175 12.07 6.25 -1.62
C ARG A 175 11.96 7.75 -1.90
N ALA A 176 11.62 8.55 -0.90
CA ALA A 176 11.64 10.00 -0.99
C ALA A 176 13.05 10.60 -0.77
N GLY A 177 14.07 9.76 -0.55
CA GLY A 177 15.45 10.18 -0.29
C GLY A 177 15.72 10.57 1.17
N GLN A 178 14.76 10.38 2.08
CA GLN A 178 14.89 10.69 3.51
C GLN A 178 15.51 9.51 4.27
N GLN A 179 16.72 9.11 3.86
CA GLN A 179 17.39 7.88 4.30
C GLN A 179 17.65 7.83 5.81
N ASP A 180 18.18 8.91 6.39
CA ASP A 180 18.51 8.95 7.82
C ASP A 180 17.27 8.78 8.70
N GLU A 181 16.18 9.46 8.34
CA GLU A 181 14.91 9.37 9.07
C GLU A 181 14.26 8.00 8.91
N ALA A 182 14.26 7.46 7.68
CA ALA A 182 13.76 6.12 7.39
C ALA A 182 14.52 5.06 8.21
N ARG A 183 15.85 5.17 8.28
CA ARG A 183 16.71 4.27 9.06
C ARG A 183 16.43 4.37 10.56
N ALA A 184 16.30 5.58 11.10
CA ALA A 184 16.02 5.76 12.52
C ALA A 184 14.67 5.14 12.93
N ILE A 185 13.63 5.26 12.10
CA ILE A 185 12.33 4.62 12.34
C ILE A 185 12.45 3.10 12.19
N PHE A 186 13.15 2.62 11.17
CA PHE A 186 13.38 1.19 10.93
C PHE A 186 14.03 0.51 12.14
N GLU A 187 15.15 1.05 12.63
CA GLU A 187 15.87 0.54 13.80
C GLU A 187 15.01 0.55 15.06
N ARG A 188 14.18 1.58 15.23
CA ARG A 188 13.23 1.65 16.35
C ARG A 188 12.19 0.54 16.28
N ILE A 189 11.63 0.26 15.11
CA ILE A 189 10.68 -0.86 14.94
C ILE A 189 11.38 -2.19 15.28
N LEU A 190 12.62 -2.39 14.82
CA LEU A 190 13.39 -3.61 15.09
C LEU A 190 13.70 -3.81 16.59
N ALA A 191 13.83 -2.73 17.36
CA ALA A 191 14.06 -2.82 18.80
C ALA A 191 12.89 -3.46 19.58
N HIS A 192 11.71 -3.60 18.96
CA HIS A 192 10.56 -4.31 19.54
C HIS A 192 10.54 -5.80 19.22
N ALA A 193 11.40 -6.29 18.33
CA ALA A 193 11.46 -7.71 18.02
C ALA A 193 11.86 -8.52 19.26
N ASN A 194 11.34 -9.74 19.39
CA ASN A 194 11.73 -10.61 20.49
C ASN A 194 13.16 -11.16 20.32
N ASP A 195 13.57 -12.03 21.24
CA ASP A 195 14.89 -12.67 21.30
C ASP A 195 15.27 -13.47 20.04
N VAL A 196 14.30 -13.88 19.23
CA VAL A 196 14.51 -14.56 17.94
C VAL A 196 14.19 -13.70 16.72
N GLY A 197 14.01 -12.39 16.90
CA GLY A 197 13.81 -11.42 15.82
C GLY A 197 12.39 -11.38 15.25
N LEU A 198 11.39 -11.92 15.96
CA LEU A 198 9.99 -11.96 15.51
C LEU A 198 9.20 -10.73 15.95
N LEU A 199 8.37 -10.24 15.03
CA LEU A 199 7.42 -9.14 15.23
C LEU A 199 5.96 -9.62 15.20
N SER A 200 5.10 -8.96 15.96
CA SER A 200 3.64 -9.11 15.91
C SER A 200 2.99 -8.14 14.93
N GLU A 201 1.69 -8.32 14.76
CA GLU A 201 0.83 -7.44 13.97
C GLU A 201 0.86 -5.99 14.45
N GLN A 202 0.85 -5.81 15.77
CA GLN A 202 0.74 -4.52 16.41
C GLN A 202 1.83 -4.32 17.46
N ILE A 203 2.24 -3.07 17.66
CA ILE A 203 3.17 -2.67 18.72
C ILE A 203 2.47 -1.62 19.57
N ASP A 204 2.34 -1.85 20.88
CA ASP A 204 1.85 -0.83 21.82
C ASP A 204 2.83 0.36 21.80
N PRO A 205 2.42 1.56 21.36
CA PRO A 205 3.34 2.69 21.23
C PRO A 205 3.78 3.28 22.58
N THR A 206 3.11 2.92 23.68
CA THR A 206 3.46 3.39 25.04
C THR A 206 4.35 2.39 25.76
N ARG A 207 3.99 1.11 25.71
CA ARG A 207 4.69 0.04 26.44
C ARG A 207 5.74 -0.69 25.61
N GLY A 208 5.68 -0.56 24.29
CA GLY A 208 6.51 -1.33 23.35
C GLY A 208 6.15 -2.81 23.25
N ALA A 209 5.00 -3.22 23.81
CA ALA A 209 4.56 -4.61 23.83
C ALA A 209 4.10 -5.08 22.45
N LEU A 210 4.47 -6.30 22.07
CA LEU A 210 3.98 -6.99 20.88
C LEU A 210 2.53 -7.47 21.12
N LEU A 211 1.59 -7.01 20.29
CA LEU A 211 0.16 -7.29 20.40
C LEU A 211 -0.41 -7.92 19.11
N GLY A 212 -1.56 -8.59 19.24
CA GLY A 212 -2.28 -9.19 18.13
C GLY A 212 -1.61 -10.48 17.61
N ASN A 213 -1.79 -10.76 16.32
CA ASN A 213 -1.25 -11.96 15.69
C ASN A 213 0.28 -12.05 15.82
N PHE A 214 0.80 -13.20 16.25
CA PHE A 214 2.22 -13.44 16.47
C PHE A 214 2.67 -14.87 16.07
N PRO A 215 3.76 -15.04 15.30
CA PRO A 215 4.43 -14.00 14.50
C PRO A 215 3.54 -13.58 13.32
N GLN A 216 3.66 -12.33 12.88
CA GLN A 216 2.85 -11.82 11.78
C GLN A 216 3.65 -11.78 10.47
N GLY A 217 3.24 -12.54 9.44
CA GLY A 217 3.93 -12.61 8.14
C GLY A 217 4.06 -11.30 7.34
N PHE A 218 3.01 -10.49 7.23
CA PHE A 218 3.06 -9.12 6.69
C PHE A 218 4.01 -8.18 7.44
N ALA A 219 4.13 -8.27 8.78
CA ALA A 219 5.10 -7.46 9.50
C ALA A 219 6.53 -7.77 9.02
N HIS A 220 6.86 -9.05 8.85
CA HIS A 220 8.17 -9.49 8.34
C HIS A 220 8.35 -9.18 6.84
N LEU A 221 7.28 -9.26 6.03
CA LEU A 221 7.33 -8.78 4.64
C LEU A 221 7.61 -7.27 4.56
N GLY A 222 7.00 -6.49 5.46
CA GLY A 222 7.25 -5.07 5.64
C GLY A 222 8.72 -4.79 5.96
N LEU A 223 9.27 -5.53 6.94
CA LEU A 223 10.68 -5.48 7.34
C LEU A 223 11.60 -5.71 6.15
N ILE A 224 11.43 -6.84 5.44
CA ILE A 224 12.30 -7.22 4.32
C ILE A 224 12.26 -6.14 3.23
N ARG A 225 11.06 -5.65 2.87
CA ARG A 225 10.93 -4.62 1.84
C ARG A 225 11.52 -3.27 2.28
N ALA A 226 11.38 -2.91 3.55
CA ALA A 226 11.98 -1.71 4.11
C ALA A 226 13.51 -1.77 4.09
N ALA A 227 14.10 -2.90 4.45
CA ALA A 227 15.54 -3.12 4.36
C ALA A 227 16.04 -2.97 2.91
N LEU A 228 15.34 -3.55 1.92
CA LEU A 228 15.69 -3.41 0.50
C LEU A 228 15.59 -1.96 0.01
N ASP A 229 14.55 -1.22 0.41
CA ASP A 229 14.39 0.19 0.04
C ASP A 229 15.50 1.08 0.70
N LEU A 230 15.97 0.75 1.91
CA LEU A 230 17.06 1.44 2.61
C LEU A 230 18.45 1.14 2.05
N ASP A 231 18.65 -0.03 1.43
CA ASP A 231 19.91 -0.43 0.80
C ASP A 231 20.07 0.15 -0.63
N GLY A 232 19.10 0.96 -1.09
CA GLY A 232 19.07 1.49 -2.45
C GLY A 232 18.56 0.49 -3.49
N GLY A 233 18.08 -0.68 -3.08
CA GLY A 233 17.50 -1.72 -3.95
C GLY A 233 16.03 -1.49 -4.34
N GLY A 234 15.49 -0.29 -4.08
CA GLY A 234 14.05 0.00 -4.22
C GLY A 234 13.50 0.01 -5.65
N ASP A 235 14.37 0.06 -6.65
CA ASP A 235 14.06 0.01 -8.09
C ASP A 235 14.80 -1.13 -8.81
N VAL A 236 14.94 -2.29 -8.17
CA VAL A 236 15.08 -3.53 -8.94
C VAL A 236 13.68 -4.03 -9.23
#